data_AF-A0A3C0BAK2-F1
#
_entry.id   AF-A0A3C0BAK2-F1
#
_cell.length_a   1.000
_cell.length_b   1.000
_cell.length_c   1.000
_cell.angle_alpha   90.00
_cell.angle_beta   90.00
_cell.angle_gamma   90.00
#
_symmetry.space_group_name_H-M   'P 1'
#
loop_
_entity.id
_entity.type
_entity.pdbx_description
1 polymer ?
#
loop_
_entity_poly.entity_id
_entity_poly.type
_entity_poly.pdbx_seq_one_letter_code
_entity_poly.pdbx_strand_id
1 'polypeptide(L)'
;MKTNKCLSDNEIQLYLDSEISTERHQELQKHLVECQTCSYRVAEQRRWIEFVYSSLKGEEIEKNIVIPPFKKDLSPAKSKSKKINFRFLLKIAAVIAVMASVYLIAEKKETPAYQPTAQELLLWEETMQGDDANQVWHDRTITVIETNSAGEVVNIEINSKQIP
;
A
#
# COMPACT_ATOMS: atom_id res chain seq x y z
N MET A 1 -2.24 2.15 38.28
CA MET A 1 -3.41 2.24 37.39
C MET A 1 -3.01 1.67 36.04
N LYS A 2 -3.56 0.52 35.62
CA LYS A 2 -3.28 -0.03 34.28
C LYS A 2 -3.94 0.88 33.26
N THR A 3 -3.16 1.39 32.31
CA THR A 3 -3.66 2.16 31.17
C THR A 3 -4.41 1.20 30.25
N ASN A 4 -5.71 0.97 30.53
CA ASN A 4 -6.57 0.15 29.67
C ASN A 4 -6.73 0.88 28.32
N LYS A 5 -5.93 0.46 27.34
CA LYS A 5 -6.06 0.91 25.94
C LYS A 5 -7.50 0.68 25.48
N CYS A 6 -8.14 1.72 24.95
CA CYS A 6 -9.49 1.62 24.39
C CYS A 6 -9.51 0.77 23.11
N LEU A 7 -10.64 0.15 22.82
CA LEU A 7 -10.86 -0.64 21.60
C LEU A 7 -10.82 0.24 20.36
N SER A 8 -10.26 -0.27 19.27
CA SER A 8 -10.38 0.34 17.95
C SER A 8 -11.79 0.14 17.36
N ASP A 9 -12.19 0.95 16.38
CA ASP A 9 -13.50 0.78 15.73
C ASP A 9 -13.64 -0.59 15.06
N ASN A 10 -12.56 -1.11 14.47
CA ASN A 10 -12.52 -2.44 13.86
C ASN A 10 -12.75 -3.54 14.91
N GLU A 11 -12.11 -3.47 16.07
CA GLU A 11 -12.36 -4.44 17.15
C GLU A 11 -13.80 -4.41 17.65
N ILE A 12 -14.44 -3.24 17.68
CA ILE A 12 -15.85 -3.11 18.03
C ILE A 12 -16.74 -3.75 16.95
N GLN A 13 -16.45 -3.54 15.67
CA GLN A 13 -17.18 -4.17 14.56
C GLN A 13 -17.07 -5.70 14.61
N LEU A 14 -15.84 -6.24 14.68
CA LEU A 14 -15.63 -7.68 14.77
C LEU A 14 -16.31 -8.30 16.00
N TYR A 15 -16.37 -7.57 17.11
CA TYR A 15 -17.12 -7.98 18.30
C TYR A 15 -18.63 -8.01 18.07
N LEU A 16 -19.19 -6.99 17.41
CA LEU A 16 -20.63 -6.91 17.10
C LEU A 16 -21.07 -7.97 16.09
N ASP A 17 -20.23 -8.25 15.09
CA ASP A 17 -20.49 -9.23 14.03
C ASP A 17 -20.18 -10.67 14.48
N SER A 18 -19.67 -10.86 15.71
CA SER A 18 -19.24 -12.16 16.26
C SER A 18 -18.13 -12.84 15.45
N GLU A 19 -17.27 -12.06 14.79
CA GLU A 19 -16.16 -12.53 13.95
C GLU A 19 -14.81 -12.62 14.70
N ILE A 20 -14.86 -12.73 16.02
CA ILE A 20 -13.67 -12.91 16.89
C ILE A 20 -13.64 -14.29 17.52
N SER A 21 -12.46 -14.74 17.95
CA SER A 21 -12.34 -15.99 18.71
C SER A 21 -13.12 -15.93 20.02
N THR A 22 -13.55 -17.09 20.52
CA THR A 22 -14.28 -17.22 21.80
C THR A 22 -13.50 -16.66 22.98
N GLU A 23 -12.18 -16.91 23.02
CA GLU A 23 -11.27 -16.36 24.03
C GLU A 23 -11.24 -14.83 23.98
N ARG A 24 -11.08 -14.26 22.78
CA ARG A 24 -11.08 -12.80 22.60
C ARG A 24 -12.42 -12.18 22.96
N HIS A 25 -13.52 -12.87 22.68
CA HIS A 25 -14.86 -12.41 23.06
C HIS A 25 -15.01 -12.27 24.57
N GLN A 26 -14.51 -13.23 25.36
CA GLN A 26 -14.53 -13.15 26.83
C GLN A 26 -13.64 -12.02 27.36
N GLU A 27 -12.47 -11.81 26.77
CA GLU A 27 -11.60 -10.69 27.12
C GLU A 27 -12.26 -9.33 26.87
N LEU A 28 -12.89 -9.17 25.69
CA LEU A 28 -13.58 -7.95 25.33
C LEU A 28 -14.80 -7.72 26.23
N GLN A 29 -15.56 -8.76 26.58
CA GLN A 29 -16.65 -8.64 27.55
C GLN A 29 -16.15 -8.11 28.90
N LYS A 30 -15.02 -8.62 29.42
CA LYS A 30 -14.42 -8.09 30.65
C LYS A 30 -14.00 -6.62 30.48
N HIS A 31 -13.37 -6.28 29.35
CA HIS A 31 -12.98 -4.90 29.05
C HIS A 31 -14.19 -3.96 29.00
N LEU A 32 -15.32 -4.37 28.41
CA LEU A 32 -16.52 -3.55 28.30
C LEU A 32 -17.22 -3.31 29.63
N VAL A 33 -17.02 -4.20 30.62
CA VAL A 33 -17.48 -3.97 32.01
C VAL A 33 -16.61 -2.92 32.70
N GLU A 34 -15.31 -2.91 32.43
CA GLU A 34 -14.35 -1.99 33.07
C GLU A 34 -14.25 -0.62 32.39
N CYS A 35 -14.49 -0.55 31.07
CA CYS A 35 -14.28 0.65 30.25
C CYS A 35 -15.61 1.23 29.76
N GLN A 36 -16.12 2.25 30.47
CA GLN A 36 -17.37 2.92 30.13
C GLN A 36 -17.33 3.59 28.75
N THR A 37 -16.18 4.11 28.33
CA THR A 37 -15.99 4.71 26.99
C THR A 37 -16.20 3.70 25.88
N CYS A 38 -15.60 2.51 25.99
CA CYS A 38 -15.76 1.46 24.99
C CYS A 38 -17.18 0.88 25.00
N SER A 39 -17.79 0.74 26.19
CA SER A 39 -19.19 0.34 26.34
C SER A 39 -20.15 1.30 25.62
N TYR A 40 -19.93 2.61 25.77
CA TYR A 40 -20.71 3.63 25.06
C TYR A 40 -20.57 3.51 23.54
N ARG A 41 -19.33 3.36 23.03
CA ARG A 41 -19.07 3.23 21.59
C ARG A 41 -19.69 1.96 20.98
N VAL A 42 -19.66 0.84 21.70
CA VAL A 42 -20.35 -0.40 21.29
C VAL A 42 -21.85 -0.15 21.19
N ALA A 43 -22.45 0.52 22.18
CA ALA A 43 -23.88 0.82 22.17
C ALA A 43 -24.27 1.78 21.02
N GLU A 44 -23.43 2.75 20.71
CA GLU A 44 -23.63 3.68 19.59
C GLU A 44 -23.61 2.94 18.24
N GLN A 45 -22.60 2.12 17.98
CA GLN A 45 -22.53 1.34 16.75
C GLN A 45 -23.70 0.35 16.63
N ARG A 46 -24.12 -0.28 17.73
CA ARG A 46 -25.30 -1.16 17.74
C ARG A 46 -26.59 -0.42 17.35
N ARG A 47 -26.80 0.79 17.87
CA ARG A 47 -27.97 1.62 17.49
C ARG A 47 -27.95 1.97 16.01
N TRP A 48 -26.78 2.27 15.45
CA TRP A 48 -26.65 2.53 14.02
C TRP A 48 -27.02 1.30 13.18
N ILE A 49 -26.55 0.11 13.58
CA ILE A 49 -26.90 -1.16 12.94
C ILE A 49 -28.42 -1.38 12.99
N GLU A 50 -29.05 -1.21 14.15
CA GLU A 50 -30.50 -1.35 14.32
C GLU A 50 -31.28 -0.35 13.46
N PHE A 51 -30.79 0.88 13.33
CA PHE A 51 -31.38 1.91 12.46
C PHE A 51 -31.30 1.53 10.97
N VAL A 52 -30.18 0.98 10.51
CA VAL A 52 -30.05 0.48 9.13
C VAL A 52 -31.03 -0.67 8.90
N TYR A 53 -31.10 -1.63 9.83
CA TYR A 53 -32.03 -2.76 9.71
C TYR A 53 -33.51 -2.33 9.73
N SER A 54 -33.87 -1.34 10.55
CA SER A 54 -35.26 -0.86 10.59
C SER A 54 -35.62 -0.09 9.32
N SER A 55 -34.68 0.66 8.75
CA SER A 55 -34.86 1.37 7.48
C SER A 55 -35.09 0.39 6.33
N LEU A 56 -34.38 -0.74 6.30
CA LEU A 56 -34.57 -1.80 5.29
C LEU A 56 -35.89 -2.57 5.44
N LYS A 57 -36.45 -2.65 6.65
CA LYS A 57 -37.75 -3.31 6.89
C LYS A 57 -38.95 -2.44 6.49
N GLY A 58 -38.76 -1.12 6.42
CA GLY A 58 -39.81 -0.13 6.14
C GLY A 58 -40.22 -0.04 4.67
N GLU A 59 -39.41 -0.56 3.75
CA GLU A 59 -39.85 -0.81 2.39
C GLU A 59 -40.60 -2.14 2.39
N GLU A 60 -41.93 -2.07 2.40
CA GLU A 60 -42.72 -3.11 1.73
C GLU A 60 -42.25 -3.12 0.28
N ILE A 61 -41.22 -3.92 -0.02
CA ILE A 61 -40.79 -4.24 -1.37
C ILE A 61 -42.08 -4.65 -2.06
N GLU A 62 -42.59 -3.79 -2.96
CA GLU A 62 -43.83 -4.04 -3.68
C GLU A 62 -43.74 -5.47 -4.21
N LYS A 63 -44.51 -6.40 -3.62
CA LYS A 63 -44.42 -7.85 -3.89
C LYS A 63 -44.87 -8.19 -5.32
N ASN A 64 -45.06 -7.19 -6.15
CA ASN A 64 -45.53 -7.25 -7.52
C ASN A 64 -44.51 -6.63 -8.50
N ILE A 65 -43.21 -6.80 -8.24
CA ILE A 65 -42.21 -6.69 -9.30
C ILE A 65 -42.37 -7.95 -10.18
N VAL A 66 -43.26 -7.87 -11.18
CA VAL A 66 -43.34 -8.87 -12.23
C VAL A 66 -42.08 -8.74 -13.06
N ILE A 67 -41.05 -9.53 -12.73
CA ILE A 67 -39.85 -9.64 -13.54
C ILE A 67 -40.29 -10.23 -14.89
N PRO A 68 -40.22 -9.47 -16.00
CA PRO A 68 -40.61 -10.02 -17.28
C PRO A 68 -39.72 -11.22 -17.60
N PRO A 69 -40.26 -12.29 -18.21
CA PRO A 69 -39.45 -13.43 -18.58
C PRO A 69 -38.30 -12.96 -19.47
N PHE A 70 -37.09 -13.40 -19.15
CA PHE A 70 -35.92 -13.16 -19.98
C PHE A 70 -36.19 -13.74 -21.38
N LYS A 71 -36.52 -12.86 -22.32
CA LYS A 71 -36.58 -13.22 -23.74
C LYS A 71 -35.14 -13.40 -24.20
N LYS A 72 -34.66 -14.64 -24.17
CA LYS A 72 -33.52 -15.01 -25.01
C LYS A 72 -34.05 -14.94 -26.43
N ASP A 73 -33.68 -13.89 -27.16
CA ASP A 73 -33.85 -13.86 -28.60
C ASP A 73 -33.05 -15.03 -29.17
N LEU A 74 -33.68 -16.20 -29.28
CA LEU A 74 -33.22 -17.34 -30.06
C LEU A 74 -33.43 -17.01 -31.55
N SER A 75 -32.89 -15.86 -31.97
CA SER A 75 -32.59 -15.64 -33.36
C SER A 75 -31.51 -16.67 -33.72
N PRO A 76 -31.64 -17.44 -34.81
CA PRO A 76 -30.50 -18.21 -35.30
C PRO A 76 -29.36 -17.22 -35.47
N ALA A 77 -28.28 -17.43 -34.70
CA ALA A 77 -27.13 -16.55 -34.72
C ALA A 77 -26.66 -16.50 -36.17
N LYS A 78 -26.97 -15.40 -36.88
CA LYS A 78 -26.37 -15.13 -38.19
C LYS A 78 -24.88 -15.19 -37.93
N SER A 79 -24.22 -16.23 -38.43
CA SER A 79 -22.77 -16.38 -38.37
C SER A 79 -22.19 -15.20 -39.13
N LYS A 80 -21.99 -14.09 -38.42
CA LYS A 80 -21.21 -12.97 -38.91
C LYS A 80 -19.80 -13.53 -38.93
N SER A 81 -19.28 -13.87 -40.11
CA SER A 81 -17.86 -14.10 -40.27
C SER A 81 -17.17 -12.88 -39.66
N LYS A 82 -16.49 -13.09 -38.52
CA LYS A 82 -15.84 -12.01 -37.80
C LYS A 82 -14.71 -11.54 -38.70
N LYS A 83 -14.95 -10.48 -39.47
CA LYS A 83 -13.86 -9.72 -40.08
C LYS A 83 -13.06 -9.16 -38.92
N ILE A 84 -11.90 -9.76 -38.66
CA ILE A 84 -11.01 -9.33 -37.60
C ILE A 84 -10.59 -7.90 -37.95
N ASN A 85 -10.89 -6.95 -37.06
CA ASN A 85 -10.51 -5.57 -37.26
C ASN A 85 -8.99 -5.48 -37.09
N PHE A 86 -8.26 -5.19 -38.18
CA PHE A 86 -6.81 -5.07 -38.16
C PHE A 86 -6.30 -4.09 -37.10
N ARG A 87 -7.07 -3.04 -36.79
CA ARG A 87 -6.76 -2.10 -35.69
C ARG A 87 -6.80 -2.75 -34.31
N PHE A 88 -7.64 -3.77 -34.11
CA PHE A 88 -7.70 -4.55 -32.88
C PHE A 88 -6.46 -5.45 -32.73
N LEU A 89 -6.00 -6.05 -33.83
CA LEU A 89 -4.75 -6.82 -33.84
C LEU A 89 -3.53 -5.96 -33.50
N LEU A 90 -3.47 -4.72 -34.02
CA LEU A 90 -2.39 -3.78 -33.69
C LEU A 90 -2.37 -3.41 -32.19
N LYS A 91 -3.55 -3.24 -31.56
CA LYS A 91 -3.63 -2.98 -30.12
C LYS A 91 -3.13 -4.17 -29.29
N ILE A 92 -3.48 -5.39 -29.69
CA ILE A 92 -3.00 -6.61 -29.03
C ILE A 92 -1.49 -6.75 -29.18
N ALA A 93 -0.95 -6.52 -30.38
CA ALA A 93 0.49 -6.59 -30.65
C ALA A 93 1.28 -5.58 -29.80
N ALA A 94 0.78 -4.35 -29.63
CA ALA A 94 1.42 -3.35 -28.79
C ALA A 94 1.50 -3.77 -27.31
N VAL A 95 0.43 -4.35 -26.76
CA VAL A 95 0.42 -4.87 -25.37
C VAL A 95 1.42 -6.00 -25.19
N ILE A 96 1.46 -6.95 -26.14
CA ILE A 96 2.41 -8.06 -26.10
C ILE A 96 3.86 -7.56 -26.18
N ALA A 97 4.14 -6.57 -27.05
CA ALA A 97 5.48 -5.98 -27.17
C ALA A 97 5.94 -5.30 -25.88
N VAL A 98 5.05 -4.56 -25.20
CA VAL A 98 5.36 -3.93 -23.91
C VAL A 98 5.60 -4.99 -22.84
N MET A 99 4.74 -6.00 -22.72
CA MET A 99 4.93 -7.10 -21.76
C MET A 99 6.24 -7.87 -21.99
N ALA A 100 6.57 -8.16 -23.26
CA ALA A 100 7.83 -8.83 -23.61
C ALA A 100 9.06 -7.96 -23.27
N SER A 101 8.98 -6.64 -23.51
CA SER A 101 10.06 -5.72 -23.13
C SER A 101 10.28 -5.68 -21.62
N VAL A 102 9.20 -5.62 -20.83
CA VAL A 102 9.27 -5.64 -19.36
C VAL A 102 9.82 -6.98 -18.87
N TYR A 103 9.39 -8.10 -19.45
CA TYR A 103 9.90 -9.42 -19.11
C TYR A 103 11.41 -9.54 -19.39
N LEU A 104 11.88 -9.11 -20.56
CA LEU A 104 13.31 -9.12 -20.91
C LEU A 104 14.15 -8.16 -20.06
N ILE A 105 13.57 -7.07 -19.55
CA ILE A 105 14.25 -6.16 -18.62
C ILE A 105 14.31 -6.78 -17.21
N ALA A 106 13.22 -7.40 -16.77
CA ALA A 106 13.12 -8.05 -15.46
C ALA A 106 14.05 -9.26 -15.37
N GLU A 107 14.14 -10.06 -16.43
CA GLU A 107 15.04 -11.22 -16.50
C GLU A 107 16.52 -10.81 -16.55
N LYS A 108 16.81 -9.56 -16.95
CA LYS A 108 18.18 -9.06 -17.09
C LYS A 108 18.84 -8.57 -15.81
N LYS A 109 18.16 -8.45 -14.67
CA LYS A 109 18.77 -7.79 -13.49
C LYS A 109 18.27 -8.31 -12.15
N GLU A 110 18.92 -9.37 -11.66
CA GLU A 110 19.45 -9.25 -10.31
C GLU A 110 20.72 -8.40 -10.42
N THR A 111 20.60 -7.09 -10.25
CA THR A 111 21.81 -6.30 -9.97
C THR A 111 22.39 -6.87 -8.68
N PRO A 112 23.66 -7.33 -8.66
CA PRO A 112 24.27 -7.75 -7.42
C PRO A 112 24.14 -6.59 -6.43
N ALA A 113 23.80 -6.90 -5.18
CA ALA A 113 23.73 -5.89 -4.13
C ALA A 113 25.01 -5.05 -4.17
N TYR A 114 24.86 -3.72 -4.20
CA TYR A 114 25.99 -2.80 -4.27
C TYR A 114 26.99 -3.14 -3.15
N GLN A 115 28.19 -3.52 -3.56
CA GLN A 115 29.31 -3.81 -2.67
C GLN A 115 30.29 -2.65 -2.85
N PRO A 116 30.46 -1.78 -1.84
CA PRO A 116 31.37 -0.66 -1.96
C PRO A 116 32.80 -1.19 -2.11
N THR A 117 33.54 -0.57 -3.01
CA THR A 117 34.96 -0.85 -3.20
C THR A 117 35.77 -0.36 -2.00
N ALA A 118 36.96 -0.92 -1.79
CA ALA A 118 37.84 -0.48 -0.71
C ALA A 118 38.18 1.02 -0.79
N GLN A 119 38.24 1.58 -2.00
CA GLN A 119 38.49 3.00 -2.23
C GLN A 119 37.30 3.87 -1.82
N GLU A 120 36.07 3.44 -2.09
CA GLU A 120 34.85 4.14 -1.65
C GLU A 120 34.70 4.12 -0.12
N LEU A 121 35.12 3.02 0.54
CA LEU A 121 35.13 2.94 2.01
C LEU A 121 36.18 3.88 2.63
N LEU A 122 37.39 3.91 2.06
CA LEU A 122 38.45 4.84 2.51
C LEU A 122 38.04 6.29 2.29
N LEU A 123 37.39 6.58 1.16
CA LEU A 123 36.84 7.90 0.88
C LEU A 123 35.77 8.29 1.90
N TRP A 124 34.87 7.38 2.25
CA TRP A 124 33.87 7.64 3.28
C TRP A 124 34.50 7.91 4.66
N GLU A 125 35.52 7.13 5.03
CA GLU A 125 36.25 7.31 6.28
C GLU A 125 37.02 8.65 6.33
N GLU A 126 37.69 9.02 5.24
CA GLU A 126 38.44 10.28 5.12
C GLU A 126 37.54 11.51 5.06
N THR A 127 36.34 11.38 4.48
CA THR A 127 35.38 12.48 4.38
C THR A 127 34.56 12.68 5.64
N MET A 128 34.26 11.61 6.37
CA MET A 128 33.56 11.71 7.64
C MET A 128 34.50 12.02 8.81
N GLN A 129 35.79 11.67 8.75
CA GLN A 129 36.78 11.88 9.84
C GLN A 129 36.30 11.44 11.24
N GLY A 130 35.31 10.55 11.34
CA GLY A 130 34.67 10.14 12.59
C GLY A 130 33.49 11.00 13.05
N ASP A 131 33.13 12.05 12.31
CA ASP A 131 31.92 12.85 12.53
C ASP A 131 30.66 12.12 12.05
N ASP A 132 29.53 12.38 12.73
CA ASP A 132 28.22 11.88 12.32
C ASP A 132 27.81 12.53 10.99
N ALA A 133 27.35 11.71 10.04
CA ALA A 133 26.84 12.17 8.74
C ALA A 133 25.73 13.22 8.88
N ASN A 134 24.93 13.14 9.96
CA ASN A 134 23.92 14.15 10.23
C ASN A 134 24.53 15.49 10.66
N GLN A 135 25.62 15.46 11.41
CA GLN A 135 26.33 16.67 11.84
C GLN A 135 27.02 17.36 10.66
N VAL A 136 27.71 16.60 9.80
CA VAL A 136 28.33 17.09 8.55
C VAL A 136 27.31 17.79 7.64
N TRP A 137 26.08 17.27 7.57
CA TRP A 137 24.98 17.90 6.85
C TRP A 137 24.53 19.23 7.46
N HIS A 138 24.38 19.28 8.79
CA HIS A 138 24.00 20.49 9.51
C HIS A 138 25.07 21.59 9.40
N ASP A 139 26.34 21.21 9.46
CA ASP A 139 27.50 22.10 9.36
C ASP A 139 27.78 22.54 7.91
N ARG A 140 26.99 22.02 6.94
CA ARG A 140 27.06 22.33 5.51
C ARG A 140 28.47 22.15 4.95
N THR A 141 29.17 21.12 5.41
CA THR A 141 30.48 20.76 4.89
C THR A 141 30.34 20.29 3.45
N ILE A 142 31.10 20.91 2.54
CA ILE A 142 31.11 20.53 1.12
C ILE A 142 32.39 19.77 0.85
N THR A 143 32.25 18.52 0.44
CA THR A 143 33.35 17.69 -0.06
C THR A 143 33.31 17.69 -1.59
N VAL A 144 34.38 18.15 -2.22
CA VAL A 144 34.58 18.09 -3.67
C VAL A 144 35.58 16.98 -3.97
N ILE A 145 35.16 16.00 -4.76
CA ILE A 145 35.99 14.85 -5.16
C ILE A 145 36.22 14.93 -6.66
N GLU A 146 37.48 15.08 -7.07
CA GLU A 146 37.87 15.10 -8.48
C GLU A 146 38.33 13.70 -8.90
N THR A 147 37.71 13.16 -9.94
CA THR A 147 37.99 11.81 -10.47
C THR A 147 38.53 11.90 -11.89
N ASN A 148 39.52 11.08 -12.24
CA ASN A 148 40.03 10.98 -13.61
C ASN A 148 39.05 10.20 -14.51
N SER A 149 39.30 10.18 -15.83
CA SER A 149 38.48 9.45 -16.80
C SER A 149 38.47 7.93 -16.62
N ALA A 150 39.36 7.39 -15.79
CA ALA A 150 39.41 5.96 -15.41
C ALA A 150 38.64 5.67 -14.11
N GLY A 151 38.10 6.70 -13.43
CA GLY A 151 37.35 6.56 -12.19
C GLY A 151 38.19 6.54 -10.92
N GLU A 152 39.49 6.86 -11.00
CA GLU A 152 40.37 6.97 -9.83
C GLU A 152 40.33 8.40 -9.27
N VAL A 153 40.29 8.51 -7.93
CA VAL A 153 40.26 9.79 -7.22
C VAL A 153 41.63 10.47 -7.33
N VAL A 154 41.64 11.71 -7.83
CA VAL A 154 42.86 12.50 -8.06
C VAL A 154 43.06 13.56 -6.98
N ASN A 155 41.96 14.13 -6.46
CA ASN A 155 42.01 15.18 -5.47
C ASN A 155 40.72 15.20 -4.62
N ILE A 156 40.84 15.57 -3.35
CA ILE A 156 39.73 15.70 -2.40
C ILE A 156 39.91 17.05 -1.68
N GLU A 157 38.96 17.95 -1.86
CA GLU A 157 38.92 19.24 -1.15
C GLU A 157 37.70 19.28 -0.23
N ILE A 158 37.93 19.54 1.06
CA ILE A 158 36.87 19.67 2.07
C ILE A 158 36.81 21.12 2.52
N ASN A 159 35.67 21.78 2.26
CA ASN A 159 35.47 23.17 2.64
C ASN A 159 34.29 23.26 3.62
N SER A 160 34.58 23.63 4.86
CA SER A 160 33.59 23.89 5.89
C SER A 160 33.31 25.39 5.97
N LYS A 161 32.10 25.80 5.65
CA LYS A 161 31.71 27.21 5.69
C LYS A 161 31.36 27.59 7.12
N GLN A 162 32.33 28.07 7.91
CA GLN A 162 32.02 28.71 9.19
C GLN A 162 31.26 30.02 8.94
N ILE A 163 29.96 30.03 9.24
CA ILE A 163 29.17 31.25 9.32
C ILE A 163 29.37 31.81 10.74
N PRO A 164 29.64 33.13 10.91
CA PRO A 164 29.75 33.75 12.23
C PRO A 164 28.46 33.65 13.05
#